data_AF-A0A392PFA8-F1
#
_entry.id   AF-A0A392PFA8-F1
#
_cell.length_a   1.000
_cell.length_b   1.000
_cell.length_c   1.000
_cell.angle_alpha   90.00
_cell.angle_beta   90.00
_cell.angle_gamma   90.00
#
_symmetry.space_group_name_H-M   'P 1'
#
loop_
_entity.id
_entity.type
_entity.pdbx_description
1 polymer ?
#
loop_
_entity_poly.entity_id
_entity_poly.type
_entity_poly.pdbx_seq_one_letter_code
_entity_poly.pdbx_strand_id
1 'polypeptide(L)'
;NLCITAAYRPVRELIQQERNKEMEKKKKEAESVSSDDASNNNDNEEREITLRSLNMEDMKQAKNQVAASFASEGSVMAELKQWNELYGEGGSRKKQQLTYFL
;
A
#
# COMPACT_ATOMS: atom_id res chain seq x y z
N ASN A 1 9.37 1.86 -3.46
CA ASN A 1 8.51 3.04 -3.20
C ASN A 1 7.03 2.78 -3.46
N LEU A 2 6.60 2.43 -4.68
CA LEU A 2 5.18 2.26 -5.02
C LEU A 2 4.38 1.33 -4.07
N CYS A 3 4.83 0.07 -3.88
CA CYS A 3 4.10 -0.91 -3.07
C CYS A 3 4.03 -0.53 -1.58
N ILE A 4 5.07 0.15 -1.08
CA ILE A 4 5.12 0.63 0.30
C ILE A 4 4.06 1.72 0.49
N THR A 5 3.99 2.69 -0.42
CA THR A 5 2.95 3.73 -0.40
C THR A 5 1.54 3.15 -0.52
N ALA A 6 1.35 2.12 -1.35
CA ALA A 6 0.06 1.43 -1.47
C ALA A 6 -0.33 0.72 -0.16
N ALA A 7 0.62 0.06 0.51
CA ALA A 7 0.38 -0.63 1.78
C ALA A 7 0.07 0.30 2.95
N TYR A 8 0.55 1.55 2.93
CA TYR A 8 0.23 2.52 3.98
C TYR A 8 -1.23 2.98 3.97
N ARG A 9 -1.93 2.87 2.85
CA ARG A 9 -3.32 3.36 2.75
C ARG A 9 -4.32 2.54 3.57
N PRO A 10 -4.38 1.20 3.46
CA PRO A 10 -5.23 0.37 4.33
C PRO A 10 -4.97 0.59 5.82
N VAL A 11 -3.71 0.82 6.20
CA VAL A 11 -3.33 1.09 7.60
C VAL A 11 -3.88 2.43 8.08
N ARG A 12 -3.82 3.49 7.25
CA ARG A 12 -4.40 4.80 7.57
C ARG A 12 -5.93 4.73 7.70
N GLU A 13 -6.58 3.96 6.83
CA GLU A 13 -8.03 3.73 6.88
C GLU A 13 -8.43 3.05 8.19
N LEU A 14 -7.66 2.06 8.65
CA LEU A 14 -7.89 1.39 9.92
C LEU A 14 -7.76 2.33 11.13
N ILE A 15 -6.68 3.11 11.19
CA ILE A 15 -6.48 4.08 12.29
C ILE A 15 -7.61 5.11 12.34
N GLN A 16 -8.13 5.51 11.17
CA GLN A 16 -9.29 6.41 11.10
C GLN A 16 -10.56 5.76 11.66
N GLN A 17 -10.79 4.49 11.35
CA GLN A 17 -11.94 3.75 11.89
C GLN A 17 -11.87 3.60 13.40
N GLU A 18 -10.70 3.31 13.96
CA GLU A 18 -10.51 3.22 15.42
C GLU A 18 -10.82 4.55 16.11
N ARG A 19 -10.26 5.66 15.60
CA ARG A 19 -10.55 7.00 16.14
C ARG A 19 -12.03 7.36 16.06
N ASN A 20 -12.70 7.03 14.95
CA ASN A 20 -14.13 7.29 14.81
C ASN A 20 -14.95 6.46 15.80
N LYS A 21 -14.62 5.18 16.01
CA LYS A 21 -15.27 4.32 17.01
C LYS A 21 -15.11 4.86 18.42
N GLU A 22 -13.92 5.36 18.78
CA GLU A 22 -13.69 6.00 20.09
C GLU A 22 -14.52 7.28 20.27
N MET A 23 -14.63 8.10 19.23
CA MET A 23 -15.46 9.32 19.27
C MET A 23 -16.95 9.00 19.41
N GLU A 24 -17.44 7.95 18.73
CA GLU A 24 -18.82 7.49 18.86
C GLU A 24 -19.12 6.90 20.24
N LYS A 25 -18.16 6.17 20.85
CA LYS A 25 -18.27 5.73 22.25
C LYS A 25 -18.40 6.92 23.21
N LYS A 26 -17.53 7.93 23.08
CA LYS A 26 -17.58 9.16 23.90
C LYS A 26 -18.89 9.94 23.77
N LYS A 27 -19.49 9.98 22.58
CA LYS A 27 -20.80 10.63 22.38
C LYS A 27 -21.93 9.85 23.05
N LYS A 28 -21.92 8.52 22.94
CA LYS A 28 -22.91 7.65 23.60
C LYS A 28 -22.83 7.73 25.12
N GLU A 29 -21.62 7.81 25.68
CA GLU A 29 -21.39 8.03 27.11
C GLU A 29 -21.90 9.41 27.59
N ALA A 30 -21.84 10.43 26.74
CA ALA A 30 -22.37 11.76 27.05
C ALA A 30 -23.91 11.82 27.00
N GLU A 31 -24.55 10.97 26.19
CA GLU A 31 -26.01 10.84 26.11
C GLU A 31 -26.60 9.86 27.14
N SER A 32 -25.79 8.98 27.74
CA SER A 32 -26.22 7.94 28.70
C SER A 32 -26.12 8.33 30.18
N VAL A 33 -26.02 9.62 30.52
CA VAL A 33 -26.12 10.08 31.94
C VAL A 33 -27.56 9.99 32.47
N SER A 34 -28.49 9.42 31.69
CA SER A 34 -29.84 9.04 32.13
C SER A 34 -30.05 7.54 31.89
N SER A 35 -30.13 6.78 32.98
CA SER A 35 -30.42 5.34 33.08
C SER A 35 -29.19 4.43 33.07
N ASP A 36 -28.84 3.98 34.28
CA ASP A 36 -28.12 2.74 34.55
C ASP A 36 -28.68 1.59 33.70
N ASP A 37 -27.85 0.99 32.85
CA ASP A 37 -27.92 -0.44 32.61
C ASP A 37 -26.55 -1.00 32.23
N ALA A 38 -26.08 -1.93 33.06
CA ALA A 38 -24.86 -2.67 32.87
C ALA A 38 -25.11 -3.77 31.83
N SER A 39 -24.47 -3.67 30.66
CA SER A 39 -24.49 -4.77 29.71
C SER A 39 -23.24 -4.79 28.83
N ASN A 40 -22.34 -5.66 29.27
CA ASN A 40 -21.53 -6.57 28.45
C ASN A 40 -20.24 -6.02 27.82
N ASN A 41 -19.17 -6.17 28.61
CA ASN A 41 -17.99 -6.97 28.26
C ASN A 41 -18.00 -7.52 26.83
N ASN A 42 -17.15 -6.95 25.97
CA ASN A 42 -16.39 -7.67 24.94
C ASN A 42 -15.19 -6.80 24.53
N ASP A 43 -14.41 -6.38 25.53
CA ASP A 43 -13.10 -5.74 25.29
C ASP A 43 -12.00 -6.78 25.02
N ASN A 44 -12.37 -8.03 24.69
CA ASN A 44 -11.45 -9.17 24.68
C ASN A 44 -11.75 -10.22 23.60
N GLU A 45 -12.20 -9.78 22.43
CA GLU A 45 -11.89 -10.52 21.21
C GLU A 45 -10.71 -9.75 20.62
N GLU A 46 -9.56 -10.41 20.51
CA GLU A 46 -8.39 -9.96 19.77
C GLU A 46 -8.89 -9.08 18.63
N ARG A 47 -8.59 -7.77 18.63
CA ARG A 47 -8.99 -6.91 17.52
C ARG A 47 -8.30 -7.52 16.31
N GLU A 48 -8.97 -8.41 15.60
CA GLU A 48 -8.53 -8.92 14.33
C GLU A 48 -8.48 -7.65 13.49
N ILE A 49 -7.27 -7.12 13.36
CA ILE A 49 -6.98 -5.99 12.52
C ILE A 49 -7.19 -6.54 11.11
N THR A 50 -8.45 -6.60 10.68
CA THR A 50 -8.83 -6.99 9.34
C THR A 50 -8.49 -5.82 8.44
N LEU A 51 -7.19 -5.68 8.17
CA LEU A 51 -6.71 -4.78 7.14
C LEU A 51 -7.35 -5.23 5.84
N ARG A 52 -8.01 -4.28 5.17
CA ARG A 52 -8.52 -4.51 3.83
C ARG A 52 -7.36 -4.98 2.95
N SER A 53 -7.59 -6.08 2.22
CA SER A 53 -6.63 -6.56 1.22
C SER A 53 -6.31 -5.46 0.21
N LEU A 54 -5.08 -5.46 -0.28
CA LEU A 54 -4.63 -4.47 -1.25
C LEU A 54 -5.46 -4.58 -2.54
N ASN A 55 -6.00 -3.45 -3.01
CA ASN A 55 -6.77 -3.38 -4.26
C ASN A 55 -5.99 -2.57 -5.31
N MET A 56 -6.34 -2.74 -6.58
CA MET A 56 -5.73 -1.99 -7.68
C MET A 56 -5.93 -0.48 -7.59
N GLU A 57 -6.99 -0.03 -6.94
CA GLU A 57 -7.18 1.41 -6.68
C GLU A 57 -6.07 1.99 -5.80
N ASP A 58 -5.60 1.24 -4.80
CA ASP A 58 -4.50 1.67 -3.93
C ASP A 58 -3.22 1.83 -4.73
N MET A 59 -2.98 0.91 -5.65
CA MET A 59 -1.83 0.96 -6.54
C MET A 59 -1.91 2.14 -7.52
N LYS A 60 -3.11 2.46 -8.04
CA LYS A 60 -3.32 3.62 -8.91
C LYS A 60 -3.06 4.93 -8.16
N GLN A 61 -3.55 5.06 -6.93
CA GLN A 61 -3.32 6.26 -6.12
C GLN A 61 -1.85 6.38 -5.70
N ALA A 62 -1.24 5.28 -5.26
CA ALA A 62 0.19 5.24 -4.94
C ALA A 62 1.04 5.61 -6.17
N LYS A 63 0.66 5.13 -7.36
CA LYS A 63 1.29 5.52 -8.62
C LYS A 63 1.20 7.02 -8.83
N ASN A 64 0.04 7.63 -8.68
CA ASN A 64 -0.11 9.08 -8.88
C ASN A 64 0.74 9.90 -7.90
N GLN A 65 0.87 9.46 -6.65
CA GLN A 65 1.68 10.14 -5.63
C GLN A 65 3.18 10.00 -5.87
N VAL A 66 3.63 8.80 -6.28
CA VAL A 66 5.06 8.49 -6.45
C VAL A 66 5.55 8.76 -7.86
N ALA A 67 4.65 8.90 -8.84
CA ALA A 67 4.99 9.15 -10.26
C ALA A 67 5.80 10.42 -10.44
N ALA A 68 5.51 11.49 -9.69
CA ALA A 68 6.27 12.73 -9.76
C ALA A 68 7.73 12.56 -9.26
N SER A 69 7.97 11.63 -8.34
CA SER A 69 9.32 11.29 -7.85
C SER A 69 10.03 10.27 -8.74
N PHE A 70 9.34 9.70 -9.73
CA PHE A 70 9.88 8.71 -10.66
C PHE A 70 10.19 9.39 -11.99
N ALA A 71 11.26 10.19 -12.02
CA ALA A 71 11.76 10.78 -13.24
C ALA A 71 12.20 9.66 -14.21
N SER A 72 11.88 9.80 -15.50
CA SER A 72 12.33 8.87 -16.55
C SER A 72 13.85 8.77 -16.66
N GLU A 73 14.55 9.81 -16.20
CA GLU A 73 16.01 9.91 -16.15
C GLU A 73 16.60 9.43 -14.81
N GLY A 74 15.78 8.94 -13.88
CA GLY A 74 16.26 8.40 -12.62
C GLY A 74 17.07 7.11 -12.83
N SER A 75 18.08 6.88 -11.97
CA SER A 75 18.93 5.68 -12.04
C SER A 75 18.13 4.38 -12.09
N VAL A 76 17.04 4.30 -11.32
CA VAL A 76 16.14 3.14 -11.27
C VAL A 76 15.47 2.86 -12.61
N MET A 77 15.06 3.91 -13.34
CA MET A 77 14.41 3.75 -14.65
C MET A 77 15.44 3.42 -15.73
N ALA A 78 16.65 3.95 -15.62
CA ALA A 78 17.77 3.60 -16.50
C ALA A 78 18.17 2.11 -16.34
N GLU A 79 18.28 1.60 -15.11
CA GLU A 79 18.55 0.20 -14.84
C GLU A 79 17.45 -0.73 -15.36
N LEU A 80 16.17 -0.35 -15.18
CA LEU A 80 15.05 -1.13 -15.70
C LEU A 80 15.06 -1.17 -17.23
N LYS A 81 15.40 -0.05 -17.88
CA LYS A 81 15.55 0.02 -19.33
C LYS A 81 16.70 -0.85 -19.82
N GLN A 82 17.85 -0.80 -19.16
CA GLN A 82 19.00 -1.67 -19.45
C GLN A 82 18.63 -3.15 -19.28
N TRP A 83 17.93 -3.49 -18.21
CA TRP A 83 17.47 -4.86 -17.98
C TRP A 83 16.47 -5.32 -19.05
N ASN A 84 15.53 -4.46 -19.45
CA ASN A 84 14.58 -4.74 -20.53
C ASN A 84 15.31 -4.91 -21.89
N GLU A 85 16.37 -4.14 -22.14
CA GLU A 85 17.17 -4.29 -23.35
C GLU A 85 17.98 -5.60 -23.38
N LEU A 86 18.46 -6.05 -22.22
CA LEU A 86 19.22 -7.30 -22.08
C LEU A 86 18.33 -8.56 -22.05
N TYR A 87 17.16 -8.48 -21.41
CA TYR A 87 16.33 -9.66 -21.06
C TYR A 87 14.86 -9.55 -21.48
N GLY A 88 14.41 -8.40 -21.98
CA GLY A 88 13.02 -8.15 -22.35
C GLY A 88 12.61 -8.72 -23.70
N GLU A 89 11.29 -8.74 -23.95
CA GLU A 89 10.67 -9.43 -25.09
C GLU A 89 10.96 -8.81 -26.46
N GLY A 90 11.59 -7.63 -26.51
CA GLY A 90 12.10 -6.99 -27.74
C GLY A 90 13.61 -6.78 -27.76
N GLY A 91 14.32 -7.23 -26.72
CA GLY A 91 15.76 -7.09 -26.57
C GLY A 91 16.52 -8.04 -27.48
N SER A 92 17.57 -7.53 -28.11
CA SER A 92 18.47 -8.27 -28.99
C SER A 92 19.11 -9.43 -28.21
N ARG A 93 18.47 -10.62 -28.23
CA ARG A 93 19.07 -11.93 -27.88
C ARG A 93 20.23 -12.30 -28.81
N LYS A 94 20.96 -11.33 -29.34
CA LYS A 94 22.20 -11.56 -30.06
C LYS A 94 23.22 -11.96 -29.01
N LYS A 95 23.28 -13.28 -28.78
CA LYS A 95 24.50 -13.95 -28.32
C LYS A 95 25.63 -13.34 -29.13
N GLN A 96 26.58 -12.68 -28.48
CA GLN A 96 27.76 -12.18 -29.16
C GLN A 96 28.35 -13.38 -29.91
N GLN A 97 28.34 -13.33 -31.24
CA GLN A 97 29.08 -14.30 -32.03
C GLN A 97 30.55 -14.02 -31.69
N LEU A 98 31.14 -14.89 -30.88
CA LEU A 98 32.58 -14.93 -30.67
C LEU A 98 33.20 -15.07 -32.06
N THR A 99 33.78 -14.00 -32.58
CA THR A 99 34.49 -14.01 -33.84
C THR A 99 35.76 -14.83 -33.64
N TYR A 100 35.64 -16.15 -33.83
CA TYR A 100 36.72 -17.12 -33.74
C TYR A 100 37.44 -17.24 -35.09
N PHE A 101 37.82 -16.10 -35.65
CA PHE A 101 38.66 -16.04 -36.83
C PHE A 101 39.70 -14.93 -36.62
N LEU A 102 40.88 -15.37 -36.14
CA LEU A 102 42.16 -14.70 -36.29
C LEU A 102 43.10 -15.68 -37.00
#